data_AF-A0A7W7SQ73-F1
#
_entry.id   AF-A0A7W7SQ73-F1
#
_cell.length_a   1.000
_cell.length_b   1.000
_cell.length_c   1.000
_cell.angle_alpha   90.00
_cell.angle_beta   90.00
_cell.angle_gamma   90.00
#
_symmetry.space_group_name_H-M   'P 1'
#
loop_
_entity.id
_entity.type
_entity.pdbx_description
1 polymer ?
#
loop_
_entity_poly.entity_id
_entity_poly.type
_entity_poly.pdbx_seq_one_letter_code
_entity_poly.pdbx_strand_id
1 'polypeptide(L)'
;MTAHLITTPVAAGIHLRCGTPVIVGVAEGLLARVDLTPLNRAGEIHALIAGLQTYTLTRHGLIHRDAGRIAGTSLAKAGPVLAQHTCRRQIPAEHRANTPPPARVATTGNCPF
;
A
#
# COMPACT_ATOMS: atom_id res chain seq x y z
N MET A 1 14.14 -16.01 -23.48
CA MET A 1 12.90 -16.26 -22.72
C MET A 1 12.55 -14.99 -21.95
N THR A 2 11.66 -14.16 -22.49
CA THR A 2 11.13 -12.98 -21.80
C THR A 2 10.06 -13.45 -20.81
N ALA A 3 10.47 -13.77 -19.58
CA ALA A 3 9.53 -13.91 -18.49
C ALA A 3 8.96 -12.52 -18.19
N HIS A 4 7.72 -12.25 -18.60
CA HIS A 4 7.04 -11.01 -18.26
C HIS A 4 6.79 -11.02 -16.74
N LEU A 5 7.40 -10.08 -16.02
CA LEU A 5 7.12 -9.91 -14.60
C LEU A 5 5.64 -9.56 -14.43
N ILE A 6 4.89 -10.42 -13.74
CA ILE A 6 3.45 -10.27 -13.54
C ILE A 6 3.15 -9.46 -12.27
N THR A 7 2.09 -8.68 -12.31
CA THR A 7 1.49 -8.09 -11.11
C THR A 7 0.08 -8.65 -10.96
N THR A 8 -0.25 -9.15 -9.78
CA THR A 8 -1.58 -9.73 -9.51
C THR A 8 -2.45 -8.74 -8.74
N PRO A 9 -3.79 -8.88 -8.83
CA PRO A 9 -4.69 -8.28 -7.88
C PRO A 9 -4.28 -8.62 -6.44
N VAL A 10 -4.54 -7.68 -5.54
CA VAL A 10 -4.24 -7.85 -4.12
C VAL A 10 -5.38 -8.54 -3.38
N ALA A 11 -5.03 -9.28 -2.34
CA ALA A 11 -5.97 -9.84 -1.38
C ALA A 11 -5.65 -9.34 0.03
N ALA A 12 -6.69 -9.17 0.84
CA ALA A 12 -6.52 -9.01 2.28
C ALA A 12 -6.14 -10.38 2.88
N GLY A 13 -5.23 -10.37 3.85
CA GLY A 13 -4.80 -11.57 4.54
C GLY A 13 -4.32 -11.27 5.96
N ILE A 14 -3.94 -12.34 6.66
CA ILE A 14 -3.37 -12.26 8.01
C ILE A 14 -1.94 -12.77 7.95
N HIS A 15 -1.00 -12.03 8.53
CA HIS A 15 0.36 -12.49 8.64
C HIS A 15 0.48 -13.58 9.72
N LEU A 16 0.80 -14.81 9.31
CA LEU A 16 0.74 -16.01 10.15
C LEU A 16 1.59 -15.93 11.43
N ARG A 17 2.68 -15.15 11.44
CA ARG A 17 3.57 -15.05 12.61
C ARG A 17 3.06 -14.09 13.69
N CYS A 18 2.39 -13.02 13.31
CA CYS A 18 2.03 -11.92 14.24
C CYS A 18 0.53 -11.63 14.28
N GLY A 19 -0.28 -12.31 13.47
CA GLY A 19 -1.73 -12.10 13.40
C GLY A 19 -2.14 -10.74 12.83
N THR A 20 -1.20 -9.91 12.39
CA THR A 20 -1.51 -8.56 11.89
C THR A 20 -2.13 -8.65 10.49
N PRO A 21 -3.18 -7.87 10.20
CA PRO A 21 -3.76 -7.81 8.87
C PRO A 21 -2.80 -7.15 7.89
N VAL A 22 -2.68 -7.74 6.70
CA VAL A 22 -1.77 -7.33 5.63
C VAL A 22 -2.48 -7.38 4.28
N ILE A 23 -1.96 -6.62 3.32
CA ILE A 23 -2.29 -6.81 1.91
C ILE A 23 -1.21 -7.69 1.28
N VAL A 24 -1.64 -8.69 0.51
CA VAL A 24 -0.76 -9.65 -0.17
C VAL A 24 -1.05 -9.65 -1.66
N GLY A 25 0.01 -9.70 -2.46
CA GLY A 25 -0.08 -9.87 -3.90
C GLY A 25 1.29 -10.14 -4.50
N VAL A 26 1.35 -10.41 -5.80
CA VAL A 26 2.61 -10.45 -6.54
C VAL A 26 2.81 -9.09 -7.19
N ALA A 27 3.91 -8.43 -6.85
CA ALA A 27 4.35 -7.18 -7.45
C ALA A 27 5.56 -7.50 -8.33
N GLU A 28 5.40 -7.37 -9.64
CA GLU A 28 6.52 -7.52 -10.60
C GLU A 28 7.27 -8.85 -10.43
N GLY A 29 6.53 -9.95 -10.27
CA GLY A 29 7.07 -11.29 -10.09
C GLY A 29 7.54 -11.63 -8.66
N LEU A 30 7.51 -10.67 -7.73
CA LEU A 30 7.90 -10.86 -6.33
C LEU A 30 6.68 -10.86 -5.41
N LEU A 31 6.66 -11.77 -4.44
CA LEU A 31 5.61 -11.77 -3.42
C LEU A 31 5.76 -10.55 -2.51
N ALA A 32 4.78 -9.66 -2.57
CA ALA A 32 4.69 -8.48 -1.72
C ALA A 32 3.69 -8.73 -0.59
N ARG A 33 4.11 -8.42 0.64
CA ARG A 33 3.25 -8.37 1.83
C ARG A 33 3.43 -7.00 2.46
N VAL A 34 2.36 -6.21 2.52
CA VAL A 34 2.45 -4.80 2.93
C VAL A 34 1.47 -4.50 4.06
N ASP A 35 1.84 -3.53 4.88
CA ASP A 35 0.99 -3.01 5.96
C ASP A 35 -0.23 -2.29 5.38
N LEU A 36 -1.35 -2.32 6.12
CA LEU A 36 -2.57 -1.60 5.75
C LEU A 36 -2.49 -0.08 5.94
N THR A 37 -1.46 0.39 6.65
CA THR A 37 -1.35 1.81 7.01
C THR A 37 -0.66 2.59 5.89
N PRO A 38 -1.34 3.55 5.25
CA PRO A 38 -0.74 4.43 4.27
C PRO A 38 0.37 5.27 4.89
N LEU A 39 1.46 5.47 4.16
CA LEU A 39 2.59 6.30 4.54
C LEU A 39 2.51 7.66 3.86
N ASN A 40 2.89 8.70 4.60
CA ASN A 40 3.25 9.98 4.01
C ASN A 40 4.72 9.96 3.54
N ARG A 41 5.21 11.06 2.96
CA ARG A 41 6.60 11.14 2.47
C ARG A 41 7.65 10.88 3.56
N ALA A 42 7.44 11.38 4.78
CA ALA A 42 8.36 11.13 5.89
C ALA A 42 8.36 9.64 6.25
N GLY A 43 7.18 9.02 6.35
CA GLY A 43 7.03 7.59 6.59
C GLY A 43 7.67 6.72 5.53
N GLU A 44 7.57 7.09 4.26
CA GLU A 44 8.23 6.41 3.13
C GLU A 44 9.76 6.48 3.26
N ILE A 45 10.31 7.67 3.53
CA ILE A 45 11.76 7.86 3.77
C ILE A 45 12.23 6.98 4.94
N HIS A 46 11.51 6.98 6.06
CA HIS A 46 11.85 6.15 7.21
C HIS A 46 11.77 4.65 6.89
N ALA A 47 10.84 4.21 6.05
CA ALA A 47 10.76 2.83 5.60
C ALA A 47 11.99 2.44 4.75
N LEU A 48 12.40 3.32 3.83
CA LEU A 48 13.58 3.10 2.98
C LEU A 48 14.88 3.06 3.80
N ILE A 49 15.04 3.95 4.78
CA ILE A 49 16.19 3.94 5.71
C ILE A 49 16.23 2.62 6.50
N ALA A 50 15.07 2.07 6.86
CA ALA A 50 14.95 0.77 7.53
C ALA A 50 15.16 -0.44 6.60
N GLY A 51 15.50 -0.23 5.32
CA GLY A 51 15.72 -1.28 4.33
C GLY A 51 14.44 -1.97 3.85
N LEU A 52 13.29 -1.33 4.01
CA LEU A 52 11.99 -1.89 3.62
C LEU A 52 11.61 -1.45 2.22
N GLN A 53 11.00 -2.37 1.48
CA GLN A 53 10.40 -2.03 0.19
C GLN A 53 9.11 -1.23 0.40
N THR A 54 8.85 -0.30 -0.51
CA THR A 54 7.63 0.50 -0.54
C THR A 54 6.89 0.28 -1.85
N TYR A 55 5.56 0.34 -1.78
CA TYR A 55 4.70 0.01 -2.90
C TYR A 55 3.59 1.05 -3.02
N THR A 56 3.22 1.40 -4.25
CA THR A 56 1.96 2.11 -4.52
C THR A 56 0.86 1.08 -4.71
N LEU A 57 -0.21 1.20 -3.93
CA LEU A 57 -1.42 0.42 -4.17
C LEU A 57 -2.20 1.05 -5.32
N THR A 58 -2.38 0.30 -6.40
CA THR A 58 -3.17 0.71 -7.56
C THR A 58 -4.40 -0.18 -7.73
N ARG A 59 -5.29 0.16 -8.69
CA ARG A 59 -6.43 -0.70 -9.05
C ARG A 59 -6.03 -2.10 -9.53
N HIS A 60 -4.82 -2.26 -10.05
CA HIS A 60 -4.34 -3.52 -10.65
C HIS A 60 -3.52 -4.36 -9.67
N GLY A 61 -3.05 -3.77 -8.57
CA GLY A 61 -2.20 -4.43 -7.59
C GLY A 61 -1.14 -3.50 -7.00
N LEU A 62 -0.11 -4.10 -6.42
CA LEU A 62 1.02 -3.40 -5.84
C LEU A 62 2.10 -3.15 -6.89
N ILE A 63 2.59 -1.92 -6.95
CA ILE A 63 3.72 -1.52 -7.79
C ILE A 63 4.86 -1.10 -6.89
N HIS A 64 6.01 -1.76 -7.00
CA HIS A 64 7.21 -1.41 -6.23
C HIS A 64 7.70 0.00 -6.57
N ARG A 65 8.11 0.77 -5.56
CA ARG A 65 8.57 2.15 -5.71
C ARG A 65 10.09 2.20 -5.64
N ASP A 66 10.71 2.14 -6.83
CA ASP A 66 12.14 2.45 -7.00
C ASP A 66 12.38 3.98 -7.05
N ALA A 67 13.66 4.37 -7.11
CA ALA A 67 14.06 5.78 -7.15
C ALA A 67 13.40 6.58 -8.29
N GLY A 68 13.23 5.97 -9.47
CA GLY A 68 12.59 6.61 -10.62
C GLY A 68 11.09 6.84 -10.39
N ARG A 69 10.41 5.88 -9.77
CA ARG A 69 8.98 5.95 -9.40
C ARG A 69 8.71 6.85 -8.20
N ILE A 70 9.69 7.03 -7.33
CA ILE A 70 9.65 7.98 -6.21
C ILE A 70 9.80 9.41 -6.73
N ALA A 71 10.79 9.65 -7.61
CA ALA A 71 11.01 10.96 -8.21
C ALA A 71 9.93 11.33 -9.25
N GLY A 72 9.37 10.34 -9.94
CA GLY A 72 8.38 10.51 -10.98
C GLY A 72 6.98 10.87 -10.47
N THR A 73 6.18 11.48 -11.34
CA THR A 73 4.79 11.88 -11.04
C THR A 73 3.74 10.83 -11.42
N SER A 74 4.12 9.81 -12.19
CA SER A 74 3.19 8.81 -12.76
C SER A 74 2.42 8.01 -11.70
N LEU A 75 3.05 7.73 -10.56
CA LEU A 75 2.43 7.02 -9.45
C LEU A 75 1.95 7.93 -8.32
N ALA A 76 2.31 9.21 -8.34
CA ALA A 76 2.00 10.16 -7.25
C ALA A 76 0.50 10.34 -7.02
N LYS A 77 -0.33 10.10 -8.05
CA LYS A 77 -1.80 10.16 -7.99
C LYS A 77 -2.48 8.79 -8.09
N ALA A 78 -1.71 7.71 -8.20
CA ALA A 78 -2.26 6.38 -8.51
C ALA A 78 -2.88 5.69 -7.29
N GLY A 79 -2.44 6.04 -6.08
CA GLY A 79 -3.01 5.53 -4.84
C GLY A 79 -2.06 5.69 -3.64
N PRO A 80 -2.42 5.11 -2.48
CA PRO A 80 -1.63 5.25 -1.26
C PRO A 80 -0.30 4.49 -1.36
N VAL A 81 0.71 5.00 -0.66
CA VAL A 81 2.00 4.33 -0.49
C VAL A 81 1.94 3.46 0.75
N LEU A 82 2.33 2.19 0.63
CA LEU A 82 2.36 1.21 1.70
C LEU A 82 3.79 0.68 1.83
N ALA A 83 4.20 0.34 3.05
CA ALA A 83 5.49 -0.33 3.27
C ALA A 83 5.32 -1.84 3.41
N GLN A 84 6.39 -2.55 3.07
CA GLN A 84 6.54 -3.96 3.37
C GLN A 84 6.29 -4.23 4.86
N HIS A 85 5.47 -5.25 5.12
CA HIS A 85 5.14 -5.68 6.46
C HIS A 85 6.38 -6.26 7.14
N THR A 86 6.64 -5.78 8.36
CA THR A 86 7.63 -6.37 9.28
C THR A 86 6.97 -6.56 10.62
N CYS A 87 7.03 -7.79 11.16
CA CYS A 87 6.41 -8.09 12.45
C CYS A 87 6.91 -7.15 13.55
N ARG A 88 6.00 -6.73 14.44
CA ARG A 88 6.28 -5.85 15.60
C ARG A 88 6.77 -4.44 15.25
N ARG A 89 6.83 -4.08 13.97
CA ARG A 89 7.04 -2.69 13.56
C ARG A 89 5.77 -1.90 13.85
N GLN A 90 5.95 -0.75 14.50
CA GLN A 90 4.89 0.24 14.64
C GLN A 90 5.21 1.40 13.69
N ILE A 91 4.19 1.86 12.96
CA ILE A 91 4.29 3.08 12.15
C ILE A 91 3.86 4.25 13.05
N PRO A 92 4.78 5.17 13.40
CA PRO A 92 4.46 6.35 14.21
C PRO A 92 3.34 7.16 13.58
N ALA A 93 2.53 7.85 14.39
CA ALA A 93 1.35 8.56 13.91
C ALA A 93 1.71 9.63 12.87
N GLU A 94 2.80 10.35 13.10
CA GLU A 94 3.39 11.37 12.23
C GLU A 94 3.89 10.83 10.88
N HIS A 95 4.06 9.51 10.74
CA HIS A 95 4.48 8.85 9.49
C HIS A 95 3.31 8.27 8.69
N ARG A 96 2.10 8.27 9.27
CA ARG A 96 0.89 7.83 8.59
C ARG A 96 0.44 8.93 7.64
N ALA A 97 -0.02 8.56 6.45
CA ALA A 97 -0.78 9.50 5.64
C ALA A 97 -2.14 9.72 6.31
N ASN A 98 -2.50 10.97 6.50
CA ASN A 98 -3.86 11.34 6.83
C ASN A 98 -4.71 11.06 5.59
N THR A 99 -5.26 9.86 5.48
CA THR A 99 -6.33 9.63 4.51
C THR A 99 -7.48 10.54 4.95
N PRO A 100 -7.97 11.48 4.11
CA PRO A 100 -9.21 12.15 4.43
C PRO A 100 -10.27 11.05 4.65
N PRO A 101 -11.15 11.19 5.65
CA PRO A 101 -12.23 10.21 5.85
C PRO A 101 -12.97 10.05 4.52
N PRO A 102 -13.39 8.83 4.15
CA PRO A 102 -14.22 8.65 2.96
C PRO A 102 -15.38 9.65 3.09
N ALA A 103 -15.62 10.43 2.03
CA ALA A 103 -16.76 11.33 1.98
C ALA A 103 -17.98 10.50 2.39
N ARG A 104 -18.66 10.90 3.47
CA ARG A 104 -19.87 10.23 3.91
C ARG A 104 -20.78 10.15 2.69
N VAL A 105 -21.11 8.93 2.27
CA VAL A 105 -22.18 8.72 1.30
C VAL A 105 -23.40 9.34 1.97
N ALA A 106 -23.84 10.50 1.48
CA ALA A 106 -25.10 11.06 1.90
C ALA A 106 -26.16 10.04 1.50
N THR A 107 -26.69 9.29 2.47
CA THR A 107 -27.90 8.53 2.30
C THR A 107 -28.99 9.55 2.04
N THR A 108 -29.22 9.90 0.77
CA THR A 108 -30.46 10.54 0.36
C THR A 108 -31.54 9.52 0.65
N GLY A 109 -32.19 9.71 1.80
CA GLY A 109 -33.43 9.02 2.11
C GLY A 109 -34.42 9.26 0.97
N ASN A 110 -34.90 8.16 0.40
CA ASN A 110 -36.20 8.06 -0.24
C ASN A 110 -36.45 6.58 -0.54
N CYS A 111 -37.05 5.88 0.41
CA CYS A 111 -37.91 4.75 0.10
C CYS A 111 -39.36 5.24 0.15
N PRO A 112 -40.06 5.31 -0.99
CA PRO A 112 -41.48 5.08 -1.04
C PRO A 112 -41.75 3.89 -1.97
N PHE A 113 -42.00 2.73 -1.38
CA PHE A 113 -42.80 1.66 -1.97
C PHE A 113 -43.77 1.17 -0.91
#